data_AF-A0A0V0J609-F1
#
_entry.id   AF-A0A0V0J609-F1
#
_cell.length_a   1.000
_cell.length_b   1.000
_cell.length_c   1.000
_cell.angle_alpha   90.00
_cell.angle_beta   90.00
_cell.angle_gamma   90.00
#
_symmetry.space_group_name_H-M   'P 1'
#
loop_
_entity.id
_entity.type
_entity.pdbx_description
1 polymer ?
#
loop_
_entity_poly.entity_id
_entity_poly.type
_entity_poly.pdbx_seq_one_letter_code
_entity_poly.pdbx_strand_id
1 'polypeptide(L)'
;MRHSFPYEWRTNKPVITRLSEQWFIDTDKLCEPAKMAYATVKVFPPDLKSCMIPFIENRPFWCISRQRIWGVPIPVLYRKGTLSPIVDPEFITSIADRVSAEGSEFWWSEPIDTMVPKSFLNKWSLSPKEIVKGTDIFDVWFESGLSWRAVLPIDCVADVYLEGYDQFRGWFSSSLLLGVALTGQAPFKTLVVHGFTTDAEGRKMSKSLGNVLAPKDLLKLTDNCSDVLRRWAAASGLSTHSSVSTKEFIDHATSYKKLRNAFRFMLGNLHDFTPDAAFSGTTADDLFHFLLGRLRTKPPVNFCVLDTWALCLVGTFMDSVLNSYFPNFKFETIIAELDRLVSRLSATYFNSVKDRCISNI
;
A
#
# COMPACT_ATOMS: atom_id res chain seq x y z
N MET A 1 -7.41 47.62 3.87
CA MET A 1 -7.46 46.21 4.33
C MET A 1 -6.48 45.40 3.48
N ARG A 2 -5.60 44.58 4.06
CA ARG A 2 -4.66 43.70 3.33
C ARG A 2 -5.03 42.24 3.66
N HIS A 3 -5.14 41.37 2.66
CA HIS A 3 -5.41 39.94 2.85
C HIS A 3 -4.67 39.10 1.79
N SER A 4 -4.58 37.79 2.01
CA SER A 4 -4.00 36.83 1.06
C SER A 4 -4.94 36.62 -0.14
N PHE A 5 -4.39 36.57 -1.35
CA PHE A 5 -5.11 36.30 -2.59
C PHE A 5 -4.35 35.24 -3.40
N PRO A 6 -5.05 34.30 -4.08
CA PRO A 6 -4.38 33.26 -4.86
C PRO A 6 -3.76 33.81 -6.16
N TYR A 7 -2.54 33.38 -6.46
CA TYR A 7 -1.81 33.74 -7.68
C TYR A 7 -1.39 32.48 -8.43
N GLU A 8 -1.38 32.55 -9.75
CA GLU A 8 -0.85 31.49 -10.59
C GLU A 8 0.68 31.46 -10.47
N TRP A 9 1.23 30.29 -10.16
CA TRP A 9 2.62 30.14 -9.70
C TRP A 9 3.70 30.35 -10.77
N ARG A 10 3.36 30.32 -12.06
CA ARG A 10 4.34 30.55 -13.15
C ARG A 10 4.39 32.01 -13.60
N THR A 11 3.24 32.65 -13.68
CA THR A 11 3.04 34.00 -14.23
C THR A 11 2.89 35.05 -13.15
N ASN A 12 2.70 34.64 -11.89
CA ASN A 12 2.41 35.51 -10.75
C ASN A 12 1.24 36.47 -11.01
N LYS A 13 0.25 36.03 -11.81
CA LYS A 13 -0.98 36.78 -12.04
C LYS A 13 -2.09 36.33 -11.08
N PRO A 14 -2.98 37.24 -10.64
CA PRO A 14 -4.12 36.87 -9.82
C PRO A 14 -4.99 35.85 -10.55
N VAL A 15 -5.44 34.80 -9.86
CA VAL A 15 -6.43 33.87 -10.42
C VAL A 15 -7.84 34.34 -10.09
N ILE A 16 -8.79 34.02 -10.96
CA ILE A 16 -10.21 34.29 -10.75
C ILE A 16 -10.98 32.96 -10.66
N THR A 17 -12.06 32.96 -9.89
CA THR A 17 -13.02 31.83 -9.89
C THR A 17 -14.05 32.08 -10.98
N ARG A 18 -14.26 31.11 -11.86
CA ARG A 18 -15.23 31.17 -12.96
C ARG A 18 -16.08 29.90 -12.94
N LEU A 19 -17.37 30.03 -13.22
CA LEU A 19 -18.24 28.89 -13.46
C LEU A 19 -17.85 28.21 -14.78
N SER A 20 -17.71 26.89 -14.74
CA SER A 20 -17.42 26.03 -15.88
C SER A 20 -18.37 24.86 -15.83
N GLU A 21 -18.84 24.41 -17.00
CA GLU A 21 -19.49 23.12 -17.13
C GLU A 21 -18.44 22.01 -16.87
N GLN A 22 -18.83 21.00 -16.08
CA GLN A 22 -18.00 19.89 -15.64
C GLN A 22 -18.87 18.66 -15.37
N TRP A 23 -18.26 17.47 -15.41
CA TRP A 23 -18.89 16.20 -15.05
C TRP A 23 -18.71 15.90 -13.57
N PHE A 24 -19.80 15.51 -12.92
CA PHE A 24 -19.82 15.18 -11.50
C PHE A 24 -20.44 13.82 -11.25
N ILE A 25 -19.93 13.12 -10.24
CA ILE A 25 -20.62 12.01 -9.59
C ILE A 25 -21.35 12.57 -8.38
N ASP A 26 -22.63 12.25 -8.26
CA ASP A 26 -23.47 12.50 -7.10
C ASP A 26 -23.11 11.49 -6.00
N THR A 27 -22.14 11.86 -5.16
CA THR A 27 -21.61 11.03 -4.09
C THR A 27 -22.46 11.08 -2.83
N ASP A 28 -23.40 12.04 -2.73
CA ASP A 28 -24.37 12.11 -1.64
C ASP A 28 -25.23 10.83 -1.58
N LYS A 29 -25.67 10.33 -2.74
CA LYS A 29 -26.38 9.05 -2.87
C LYS A 29 -25.57 7.83 -2.44
N LEU A 30 -24.24 7.95 -2.41
CA LEU A 30 -23.32 6.88 -2.02
C LEU A 30 -22.87 7.00 -0.56
N CYS A 31 -23.19 8.11 0.12
CA CYS A 31 -22.67 8.41 1.46
C CYS A 31 -23.00 7.32 2.48
N GLU A 32 -24.29 7.01 2.68
CA GLU A 32 -24.72 5.99 3.63
C GLU A 32 -24.29 4.56 3.22
N PRO A 33 -24.48 4.11 1.96
CA PRO A 33 -23.93 2.84 1.50
C PRO A 33 -22.42 2.70 1.73
N ALA A 34 -21.65 3.76 1.49
CA ALA A 34 -20.21 3.76 1.70
C ALA A 34 -19.82 3.68 3.17
N LYS A 35 -20.54 4.38 4.07
CA LYS A 35 -20.33 4.23 5.51
C LYS A 35 -20.61 2.81 6.00
N MET A 36 -21.70 2.19 5.54
CA MET A 36 -22.03 0.81 5.91
C MET A 36 -20.96 -0.17 5.41
N ALA A 37 -20.55 -0.06 4.15
CA ALA A 37 -19.49 -0.90 3.59
C ALA A 37 -18.14 -0.68 4.30
N TYR A 38 -17.81 0.57 4.64
CA TYR A 38 -16.58 0.90 5.35
C TYR A 38 -16.60 0.44 6.82
N ALA A 39 -17.77 0.35 7.45
CA ALA A 39 -17.89 -0.13 8.83
C ALA A 39 -17.32 -1.56 8.99
N THR A 40 -17.41 -2.41 7.96
CA THR A 40 -16.87 -3.77 7.97
C THR A 40 -15.36 -3.84 7.71
N VAL A 41 -14.74 -2.75 7.25
CA VAL A 41 -13.31 -2.69 6.94
C VAL A 41 -12.48 -2.59 8.21
N LYS A 42 -11.43 -3.40 8.33
CA LYS A 42 -10.43 -3.27 9.40
C LYS A 42 -9.43 -2.19 9.04
N VAL A 43 -9.03 -1.36 10.00
CA VAL A 43 -8.04 -0.30 9.77
C VAL A 43 -6.94 -0.43 10.80
N PHE A 44 -5.69 -0.35 10.34
CA PHE A 44 -4.50 -0.36 11.17
C PHE A 44 -3.67 0.90 10.88
N PRO A 45 -3.33 1.71 11.90
CA PRO A 45 -3.79 1.63 13.30
C PRO A 45 -5.32 1.85 13.46
N PRO A 46 -5.99 1.21 14.45
CA PRO A 46 -7.45 1.29 14.60
C PRO A 46 -8.02 2.68 14.85
N ASP A 47 -7.24 3.57 15.47
CA ASP A 47 -7.59 4.97 15.75
C ASP A 47 -7.77 5.81 14.48
N LEU A 48 -7.17 5.39 13.35
CA LEU A 48 -7.33 6.07 12.06
C LEU A 48 -8.63 5.74 11.34
N LYS A 49 -9.44 4.79 11.85
CA LYS A 49 -10.67 4.37 11.17
C LYS A 49 -11.63 5.55 10.92
N SER A 50 -11.76 6.47 11.87
CA SER A 50 -12.65 7.63 11.76
C SER A 50 -12.20 8.66 10.71
N CYS A 51 -10.93 8.66 10.29
CA CYS A 51 -10.37 9.63 9.35
C CYS A 51 -11.01 9.58 7.95
N MET A 52 -11.58 8.44 7.55
CA MET A 52 -12.28 8.31 6.27
C MET A 52 -13.63 9.05 6.25
N ILE A 53 -14.32 9.10 7.40
CA ILE A 53 -15.73 9.50 7.48
C ILE A 53 -15.96 10.92 6.94
N PRO A 54 -15.16 11.95 7.30
CA PRO A 54 -15.36 13.29 6.77
C PRO A 54 -15.22 13.39 5.25
N PHE A 55 -14.47 12.50 4.61
CA PHE A 55 -14.30 12.48 3.15
C PHE A 55 -15.47 11.83 2.42
N ILE A 56 -16.19 10.93 3.10
CA ILE A 56 -17.44 10.36 2.61
C ILE A 56 -18.57 11.39 2.78
N GLU A 57 -18.63 12.08 3.92
CA GLU A 57 -19.74 12.99 4.27
C GLU A 57 -19.66 14.37 3.61
N ASN A 58 -18.49 15.01 3.62
CA ASN A 58 -18.37 16.43 3.24
C ASN A 58 -18.09 16.63 1.75
N ARG A 59 -18.41 15.63 0.92
CA ARG A 59 -18.18 15.66 -0.53
C ARG A 59 -19.45 15.19 -1.24
N PRO A 60 -20.47 16.05 -1.41
CA PRO A 60 -21.73 15.65 -2.06
C PRO A 60 -21.58 15.46 -3.57
N PHE A 61 -20.63 16.17 -4.20
CA PHE A 61 -20.34 16.06 -5.62
C PHE A 61 -18.84 15.90 -5.87
N TRP A 62 -18.47 14.86 -6.60
CA TRP A 62 -17.11 14.66 -7.07
C TRP A 62 -16.99 15.09 -8.53
N CYS A 63 -16.30 16.20 -8.78
CA CYS A 63 -15.90 16.61 -10.14
C CYS A 63 -14.88 15.62 -10.74
N ILE A 64 -15.32 14.84 -11.72
CA ILE A 64 -14.53 13.80 -12.39
C ILE A 64 -13.95 14.22 -13.73
N SER A 65 -14.27 15.41 -14.26
CA SER A 65 -13.70 15.91 -15.51
C SER A 65 -12.48 16.79 -15.29
N ARG A 66 -11.51 16.75 -16.21
CA ARG A 66 -10.35 17.64 -16.26
C ARG A 66 -10.11 18.11 -17.69
N GLN A 67 -9.81 19.40 -17.85
CA GLN A 67 -9.39 19.98 -19.13
C GLN A 67 -7.88 19.80 -19.32
N ARG A 68 -7.46 18.56 -19.59
CA ARG A 68 -6.06 18.16 -19.78
C ARG A 68 -5.96 17.23 -20.98
N ILE A 69 -4.76 17.10 -21.51
CA ILE A 69 -4.50 16.32 -22.74
C ILE A 69 -4.04 14.88 -22.47
N TRP A 70 -3.70 14.54 -21.23
CA TRP A 70 -3.16 13.22 -20.88
C TRP A 70 -4.04 12.53 -19.84
N GLY A 71 -4.78 11.52 -20.28
CA GLY A 71 -5.62 10.64 -19.47
C GLY A 71 -6.76 10.04 -20.31
N VAL A 72 -7.63 9.27 -19.66
CA VAL A 72 -8.74 8.58 -20.34
C VAL A 72 -9.85 9.58 -20.69
N PRO A 73 -10.28 9.68 -21.96
CA PRO A 73 -11.36 10.59 -22.35
C PRO A 73 -12.69 10.18 -21.72
N ILE A 74 -13.50 11.17 -21.35
CA ILE A 74 -14.90 10.92 -20.96
C ILE A 74 -15.70 10.73 -22.26
N PRO A 75 -16.28 9.54 -22.51
CA PRO A 75 -16.83 9.18 -23.82
C PRO A 75 -18.23 9.80 -24.04
N VAL A 76 -18.29 11.12 -24.13
CA VAL A 76 -19.52 11.89 -24.36
C VAL A 76 -19.43 12.72 -25.63
N LEU A 77 -20.51 12.73 -26.38
CA LEU A 77 -20.72 13.54 -27.58
C LEU A 77 -21.64 14.71 -27.26
N TYR A 78 -21.54 15.79 -28.02
CA TYR A 78 -22.34 16.99 -27.83
C TYR A 78 -23.00 17.41 -29.14
N ARG A 79 -24.21 17.95 -29.07
CA ARG A 79 -24.85 18.57 -30.25
C ARG A 79 -24.14 19.88 -30.60
N LYS A 80 -23.76 20.01 -31.86
CA LYS A 80 -23.11 21.22 -32.39
C LYS A 80 -24.10 22.40 -32.32
N GLY A 81 -23.63 23.54 -31.81
CA GLY A 81 -24.44 24.76 -31.65
C GLY A 81 -25.00 24.93 -30.24
N THR A 82 -25.66 23.91 -29.68
CA THR A 82 -26.19 23.97 -28.31
C THR A 82 -25.23 23.49 -27.24
N LEU A 83 -24.25 22.65 -27.62
CA LEU A 83 -23.37 21.93 -26.69
C LEU A 83 -24.14 21.12 -25.64
N SER A 84 -25.35 20.64 -25.97
CA SER A 84 -26.08 19.72 -25.11
C SER A 84 -25.42 18.32 -25.16
N PRO A 85 -25.12 17.67 -24.01
CA PRO A 85 -24.49 16.37 -23.99
C PRO A 85 -25.44 15.26 -24.49
N ILE A 86 -24.87 14.25 -25.12
CA ILE A 86 -25.52 13.01 -25.55
C ILE A 86 -24.80 11.87 -24.86
N VAL A 87 -25.43 11.32 -23.82
CA VAL A 87 -24.91 10.20 -23.03
C VAL A 87 -25.68 8.95 -23.42
N ASP A 88 -25.02 8.02 -24.11
CA ASP A 88 -25.64 6.83 -24.66
C ASP A 88 -24.88 5.57 -24.22
N PRO A 89 -25.52 4.64 -23.48
CA PRO A 89 -24.85 3.45 -22.96
C PRO A 89 -24.26 2.51 -24.03
N GLU A 90 -24.94 2.35 -25.17
CA GLU A 90 -24.46 1.48 -26.26
C GLU A 90 -23.21 2.09 -26.90
N PHE A 91 -23.22 3.41 -27.11
CA PHE A 91 -22.04 4.14 -27.60
C PHE A 91 -20.88 4.04 -26.61
N ILE A 92 -21.12 4.31 -25.31
CA ILE A 92 -20.09 4.21 -24.27
C ILE A 92 -19.47 2.80 -24.26
N THR A 93 -20.30 1.76 -24.38
CA THR A 93 -19.84 0.36 -24.46
C THR A 93 -18.97 0.15 -25.70
N SER A 94 -19.41 0.62 -26.87
CA SER A 94 -18.63 0.49 -28.11
C SER A 94 -17.27 1.19 -28.04
N ILE A 95 -17.20 2.34 -27.35
CA ILE A 95 -15.95 3.06 -27.12
C ILE A 95 -15.08 2.31 -26.11
N ALA A 96 -15.66 1.77 -25.04
CA ALA A 96 -14.92 0.97 -24.05
C ALA A 96 -14.30 -0.30 -24.67
N ASP A 97 -15.06 -1.04 -25.48
CA ASP A 97 -14.57 -2.21 -26.21
C ASP A 97 -13.40 -1.85 -27.12
N ARG A 98 -13.50 -0.71 -27.80
CA ARG A 98 -12.44 -0.20 -28.68
C ARG A 98 -11.19 0.23 -27.91
N VAL A 99 -11.36 0.94 -26.79
CA VAL A 99 -10.26 1.28 -25.88
C VAL A 99 -9.54 0.02 -25.39
N SER A 100 -10.29 -1.06 -25.11
CA SER A 100 -9.69 -2.33 -24.71
C SER A 100 -8.86 -2.99 -25.82
N ALA A 101 -9.19 -2.76 -27.09
CA ALA A 101 -8.52 -3.40 -28.23
C ALA A 101 -7.26 -2.65 -28.69
N GLU A 102 -7.31 -1.31 -28.75
CA GLU A 102 -6.26 -0.49 -29.38
C GLU A 102 -5.83 0.74 -28.57
N GLY A 103 -6.35 0.93 -27.36
CA GLY A 103 -6.08 2.10 -26.51
C GLY A 103 -6.98 3.30 -26.82
N SER A 104 -6.78 4.42 -26.12
CA SER A 104 -7.68 5.59 -26.20
C SER A 104 -7.30 6.66 -27.23
N GLU A 105 -6.20 6.48 -27.97
CA GLU A 105 -5.65 7.52 -28.86
C GLU A 105 -6.56 7.85 -30.05
N PHE A 106 -7.36 6.88 -30.51
CA PHE A 106 -8.32 7.09 -31.58
C PHE A 106 -9.34 8.19 -31.24
N TRP A 107 -9.68 8.37 -29.94
CA TRP A 107 -10.61 9.41 -29.49
C TRP A 107 -10.14 10.81 -29.89
N TRP A 108 -8.83 11.04 -29.93
CA TRP A 108 -8.24 12.33 -30.26
C TRP A 108 -8.00 12.48 -31.75
N SER A 109 -7.39 11.46 -32.36
CA SER A 109 -6.89 11.49 -33.72
C SER A 109 -7.96 11.26 -34.80
N GLU A 110 -9.01 10.49 -34.50
CA GLU A 110 -9.99 10.12 -35.52
C GLU A 110 -11.13 11.13 -35.70
N PRO A 111 -11.62 11.28 -36.94
CA PRO A 111 -12.81 12.07 -37.22
C PRO A 111 -14.09 11.34 -36.77
N ILE A 112 -15.15 12.13 -36.51
CA ILE A 112 -16.41 11.66 -35.92
C ILE A 112 -17.13 10.64 -36.80
N ASP A 113 -17.03 10.79 -38.12
CA ASP A 113 -17.64 9.89 -39.10
C ASP A 113 -17.05 8.47 -39.09
N THR A 114 -15.78 8.33 -38.73
CA THR A 114 -15.13 7.03 -38.50
C THR A 114 -15.43 6.50 -37.10
N MET A 115 -15.34 7.36 -36.08
CA MET A 115 -15.43 6.94 -34.68
C MET A 115 -16.85 6.60 -34.21
N VAL A 116 -17.87 7.31 -34.71
CA VAL A 116 -19.25 7.18 -34.23
C VAL A 116 -20.02 6.16 -35.07
N PRO A 117 -20.55 5.07 -34.46
CA PRO A 117 -21.30 4.06 -35.19
C PRO A 117 -22.55 4.64 -35.88
N LYS A 118 -22.88 4.13 -37.08
CA LYS A 118 -24.11 4.50 -37.80
C LYS A 118 -25.38 4.23 -36.98
N SER A 119 -25.37 3.19 -36.15
CA SER A 119 -26.47 2.87 -35.23
C SER A 119 -26.75 4.03 -34.27
N PHE A 120 -25.71 4.65 -33.71
CA PHE A 120 -25.83 5.83 -32.84
C PHE A 120 -26.43 7.02 -33.60
N LEU A 121 -25.92 7.32 -34.79
CA LEU A 121 -26.41 8.44 -35.61
C LEU A 121 -27.90 8.29 -35.96
N ASN A 122 -28.31 7.09 -36.36
CA ASN A 122 -29.70 6.77 -36.67
C ASN A 122 -30.60 6.88 -35.43
N LYS A 123 -30.17 6.34 -34.29
CA LYS A 123 -30.90 6.40 -33.00
C LYS A 123 -31.20 7.82 -32.58
N TRP A 124 -30.23 8.72 -32.73
CA TRP A 124 -30.35 10.11 -32.33
C TRP A 124 -30.86 11.04 -33.44
N SER A 125 -31.09 10.52 -34.66
CA SER A 125 -31.47 11.29 -35.85
C SER A 125 -30.51 12.45 -36.13
N LEU A 126 -29.20 12.18 -36.07
CA LEU A 126 -28.13 13.16 -36.25
C LEU A 126 -27.22 12.76 -37.41
N SER A 127 -26.68 13.76 -38.10
CA SER A 127 -25.53 13.58 -38.99
C SER A 127 -24.21 13.80 -38.24
N PRO A 128 -23.07 13.26 -38.72
CA PRO A 128 -21.76 13.50 -38.11
C PRO A 128 -21.39 14.99 -38.00
N LYS A 129 -21.93 15.85 -38.86
CA LYS A 129 -21.67 17.30 -38.89
C LYS A 129 -22.36 18.05 -37.74
N GLU A 130 -23.35 17.44 -37.11
CA GLU A 130 -24.16 18.00 -36.01
C GLU A 130 -23.63 17.58 -34.63
N ILE A 131 -22.50 16.89 -34.58
CA ILE A 131 -21.91 16.36 -33.34
C ILE A 131 -20.50 16.91 -33.16
N VAL A 132 -20.09 17.12 -31.91
CA VAL A 132 -18.71 17.38 -31.51
C VAL A 132 -18.30 16.46 -30.35
N LYS A 133 -17.01 16.08 -30.31
CA LYS A 133 -16.45 15.24 -29.25
C LYS A 133 -16.25 16.05 -27.97
N GLY A 134 -16.45 15.42 -26.81
CA GLY A 134 -15.96 15.94 -25.54
C GLY A 134 -14.43 15.98 -25.52
N THR A 135 -13.89 17.02 -24.88
CA THR A 135 -12.43 17.21 -24.70
C THR A 135 -11.96 16.93 -23.29
N ASP A 136 -12.89 16.60 -22.39
CA ASP A 136 -12.57 16.32 -20.99
C ASP A 136 -12.04 14.89 -20.83
N ILE A 137 -11.07 14.75 -19.92
CA ILE A 137 -10.59 13.45 -19.45
C ILE A 137 -11.08 13.19 -18.02
N PHE A 138 -11.02 11.93 -17.58
CA PHE A 138 -11.28 11.57 -16.20
C PHE A 138 -10.24 12.15 -15.23
N ASP A 139 -10.67 12.35 -13.99
CA ASP A 139 -9.83 12.66 -12.84
C ASP A 139 -8.94 11.45 -12.50
N VAL A 140 -7.67 11.69 -12.19
CA VAL A 140 -6.72 10.61 -11.87
C VAL A 140 -7.13 9.78 -10.64
N TRP A 141 -7.90 10.37 -9.72
CA TRP A 141 -8.48 9.63 -8.59
C TRP A 141 -9.63 8.71 -9.00
N PHE A 142 -10.34 9.03 -10.09
CA PHE A 142 -11.38 8.16 -10.65
C PHE A 142 -10.71 6.93 -11.28
N GLU A 143 -9.69 7.16 -12.10
CA GLU A 143 -8.92 6.07 -12.72
C GLU A 143 -8.26 5.15 -11.68
N SER A 144 -7.48 5.73 -10.75
CA SER A 144 -6.84 4.94 -9.69
C SER A 144 -7.86 4.27 -8.77
N GLY A 145 -9.00 4.90 -8.50
CA GLY A 145 -10.10 4.31 -7.72
C GLY A 145 -10.76 3.09 -8.37
N LEU A 146 -10.53 2.84 -9.67
CA LEU A 146 -10.96 1.64 -10.38
C LEU A 146 -9.87 0.58 -10.53
N SER A 147 -8.68 0.80 -9.96
CA SER A 147 -7.56 -0.15 -10.04
C SER A 147 -7.92 -1.57 -9.57
N TRP A 148 -8.72 -1.71 -8.52
CA TRP A 148 -9.19 -3.02 -8.04
C TRP A 148 -9.96 -3.78 -9.13
N ARG A 149 -10.78 -3.08 -9.92
CA ARG A 149 -11.57 -3.69 -11.00
C ARG A 149 -10.71 -4.05 -12.21
N ALA A 150 -9.66 -3.27 -12.46
CA ALA A 150 -8.77 -3.46 -13.60
C ALA A 150 -7.70 -4.54 -13.35
N VAL A 151 -7.26 -4.72 -12.10
CA VAL A 151 -6.08 -5.54 -11.75
C VAL A 151 -6.46 -6.83 -11.04
N LEU A 152 -7.48 -6.81 -10.17
CA LEU A 152 -7.87 -8.02 -9.44
C LEU A 152 -8.77 -8.91 -10.30
N PRO A 153 -8.81 -10.23 -10.03
CA PRO A 153 -9.81 -11.10 -10.62
C PRO A 153 -11.24 -10.58 -10.38
N ILE A 154 -12.15 -10.93 -11.29
CA ILE A 154 -13.57 -10.57 -11.16
C ILE A 154 -14.10 -11.06 -9.81
N ASP A 155 -14.89 -10.22 -9.15
CA ASP A 155 -15.50 -10.45 -7.82
C ASP A 155 -14.50 -10.65 -6.66
N CYS A 156 -13.21 -10.38 -6.89
CA CYS A 156 -12.21 -10.41 -5.83
C CYS A 156 -12.20 -9.10 -5.02
N VAL A 157 -12.22 -9.24 -3.69
CA VAL A 157 -12.00 -8.14 -2.74
C VAL A 157 -10.60 -8.27 -2.17
N ALA A 158 -9.79 -7.22 -2.25
CA ALA A 158 -8.42 -7.25 -1.72
C ALA A 158 -8.41 -7.50 -0.21
N ASP A 159 -7.55 -8.40 0.28
CA ASP A 159 -7.42 -8.62 1.72
C ASP A 159 -6.82 -7.41 2.44
N VAL A 160 -5.86 -6.73 1.78
CA VAL A 160 -5.14 -5.56 2.32
C VAL A 160 -4.90 -4.52 1.22
N TYR A 161 -5.22 -3.28 1.55
CA TYR A 161 -4.67 -2.07 0.92
C TYR A 161 -3.68 -1.44 1.90
N LEU A 162 -2.48 -1.07 1.41
CA LEU A 162 -1.42 -0.48 2.24
C LEU A 162 -0.87 0.76 1.56
N GLU A 163 -1.10 1.94 2.15
CA GLU A 163 -0.60 3.22 1.63
C GLU A 163 -0.47 4.26 2.76
N GLY A 164 0.03 5.45 2.40
CA GLY A 164 0.17 6.59 3.31
C GLY A 164 -1.15 7.18 3.80
N TYR A 165 -1.09 7.85 4.95
CA TYR A 165 -2.23 8.54 5.57
C TYR A 165 -3.02 9.49 4.64
N ASP A 166 -2.35 10.15 3.70
CA ASP A 166 -3.01 11.03 2.73
C ASP A 166 -4.03 10.32 1.83
N GLN A 167 -3.93 9.00 1.68
CA GLN A 167 -4.82 8.23 0.82
C GLN A 167 -6.24 8.10 1.36
N PHE A 168 -6.52 8.45 2.62
CA PHE A 168 -7.90 8.65 3.10
C PHE A 168 -8.65 9.67 2.23
N ARG A 169 -7.98 10.75 1.80
CA ARG A 169 -8.55 11.77 0.92
C ARG A 169 -8.40 11.43 -0.58
N GLY A 170 -7.51 10.49 -0.89
CA GLY A 170 -7.17 10.08 -2.25
C GLY A 170 -7.71 8.70 -2.57
N TRP A 171 -6.80 7.76 -2.77
CA TRP A 171 -7.08 6.46 -3.36
C TRP A 171 -8.04 5.58 -2.56
N PHE A 172 -8.00 5.64 -1.22
CA PHE A 172 -8.89 4.82 -0.41
C PHE A 172 -10.35 5.25 -0.53
N SER A 173 -10.63 6.56 -0.43
CA SER A 173 -12.01 7.05 -0.55
C SER A 173 -12.54 6.94 -1.99
N SER A 174 -11.70 7.19 -3.00
CA SER A 174 -12.12 6.99 -4.40
C SER A 174 -12.43 5.53 -4.68
N SER A 175 -11.58 4.60 -4.23
CA SER A 175 -11.80 3.16 -4.38
C SER A 175 -13.05 2.70 -3.64
N LEU A 176 -13.27 3.17 -2.40
CA LEU A 176 -14.47 2.85 -1.63
C LEU A 176 -15.74 3.31 -2.35
N LEU A 177 -15.80 4.57 -2.77
CA LEU A 177 -16.99 5.14 -3.43
C LEU A 177 -17.31 4.42 -4.73
N LEU A 178 -16.30 4.14 -5.56
CA LEU A 178 -16.49 3.44 -6.84
C LEU A 178 -16.78 1.95 -6.65
N GLY A 179 -16.16 1.30 -5.66
CA GLY A 179 -16.49 -0.08 -5.27
C GLY A 179 -17.94 -0.21 -4.86
N VAL A 180 -18.42 0.69 -4.00
CA VAL A 180 -19.81 0.70 -3.55
C VAL A 180 -20.77 1.04 -4.69
N ALA A 181 -20.43 2.01 -5.54
CA ALA A 181 -21.25 2.36 -6.70
C ALA A 181 -21.42 1.20 -7.70
N LEU A 182 -20.36 0.40 -7.91
CA LEU A 182 -20.36 -0.67 -8.91
C LEU A 182 -20.77 -2.04 -8.37
N THR A 183 -20.53 -2.31 -7.08
CA THR A 183 -20.66 -3.65 -6.49
C THR A 183 -21.40 -3.67 -5.16
N GLY A 184 -21.72 -2.51 -4.58
CA GLY A 184 -22.35 -2.40 -3.25
C GLY A 184 -21.42 -2.70 -2.08
N GLN A 185 -20.13 -2.99 -2.31
CA GLN A 185 -19.16 -3.35 -1.27
C GLN A 185 -17.85 -2.58 -1.39
N ALA A 186 -17.09 -2.50 -0.30
CA ALA A 186 -15.73 -1.97 -0.32
C ALA A 186 -14.80 -2.92 -1.09
N PRO A 187 -13.86 -2.41 -1.92
CA PRO A 187 -12.97 -3.26 -2.70
C PRO A 187 -11.78 -3.83 -1.88
N PHE A 188 -11.75 -3.56 -0.57
CA PHE A 188 -10.72 -4.02 0.36
C PHE A 188 -11.33 -4.44 1.70
N LYS A 189 -10.74 -5.45 2.35
CA LYS A 189 -11.13 -5.92 3.70
C LYS A 189 -10.37 -5.20 4.81
N THR A 190 -9.12 -4.81 4.55
CA THR A 190 -8.23 -4.17 5.52
C THR A 190 -7.51 -2.99 4.90
N LEU A 191 -7.43 -1.86 5.62
CA LEU A 191 -6.53 -0.75 5.34
C LEU A 191 -5.36 -0.77 6.34
N VAL A 192 -4.14 -0.73 5.82
CA VAL A 192 -2.92 -0.56 6.61
C VAL A 192 -2.31 0.79 6.24
N VAL A 193 -2.22 1.68 7.20
CA VAL A 193 -1.91 3.08 6.96
C VAL A 193 -0.60 3.43 7.63
N HIS A 194 0.38 3.82 6.83
CA HIS A 194 1.66 4.32 7.34
C HIS A 194 1.73 5.85 7.29
N GLY A 195 2.62 6.41 8.10
CA GLY A 195 2.88 7.84 8.12
C GLY A 195 3.76 8.33 6.97
N PHE A 196 4.17 9.60 7.10
CA PHE A 196 5.11 10.23 6.16
C PHE A 196 6.55 10.04 6.59
N THR A 197 7.43 9.84 5.61
CA THR A 197 8.87 9.89 5.83
C THR A 197 9.33 11.35 5.98
N THR A 198 10.10 11.63 7.03
CA THR A 198 10.66 12.94 7.36
C THR A 198 12.18 12.89 7.46
N ASP A 199 12.82 14.05 7.50
CA ASP A 199 14.25 14.10 7.87
C ASP A 199 14.48 13.79 9.36
N ALA A 200 15.74 13.84 9.79
CA ALA A 200 16.17 13.57 11.16
C ALA A 200 15.55 14.53 12.20
N GLU A 201 15.14 15.73 11.77
CA GLU A 201 14.51 16.74 12.62
C GLU A 201 12.97 16.71 12.52
N GLY A 202 12.39 15.71 11.84
CA GLY A 202 10.94 15.58 11.67
C GLY A 202 10.34 16.52 10.62
N ARG A 203 11.16 17.19 9.81
CA ARG A 203 10.70 18.13 8.78
C ARG A 203 10.36 17.37 7.51
N LYS A 204 9.39 17.90 6.76
CA LYS A 204 9.07 17.40 5.42
C LYS A 204 10.31 17.53 4.52
N MET A 205 10.67 16.42 3.87
CA MET A 205 11.76 16.41 2.90
C MET A 205 11.37 17.19 1.63
N SER A 206 12.25 18.08 1.17
CA SER A 206 12.07 18.80 -0.09
C SER A 206 13.42 19.18 -0.71
N LYS A 207 13.47 19.19 -2.05
CA LYS A 207 14.71 19.52 -2.78
C LYS A 207 15.23 20.92 -2.44
N SER A 208 14.34 21.89 -2.22
CA SER A 208 14.70 23.27 -1.86
C SER A 208 15.34 23.40 -0.48
N LEU A 209 14.99 22.53 0.47
CA LEU A 209 15.60 22.49 1.79
C LEU A 209 16.91 21.69 1.83
N GLY A 210 17.23 20.96 0.75
CA GLY A 210 18.44 20.12 0.67
C GLY A 210 18.44 18.92 1.63
N ASN A 211 17.30 18.61 2.26
CA ASN A 211 17.17 17.57 3.29
C ASN A 211 16.61 16.23 2.74
N VAL A 212 16.67 16.01 1.43
CA VAL A 212 16.17 14.79 0.79
C VAL A 212 17.24 13.71 0.84
N LEU A 213 16.91 12.57 1.44
CA LEU A 213 17.70 11.34 1.35
C LEU A 213 16.98 10.37 0.42
N ALA A 214 17.50 10.18 -0.79
CA ALA A 214 16.90 9.29 -1.76
C ALA A 214 17.21 7.81 -1.40
N PRO A 215 16.30 6.86 -1.68
CA PRO A 215 16.53 5.43 -1.41
C PRO A 215 17.84 4.90 -2.02
N LYS A 216 18.22 5.39 -3.20
CA LYS A 216 19.48 5.00 -3.87
C LYS A 216 20.72 5.42 -3.08
N ASP A 217 20.68 6.57 -2.42
CA ASP A 217 21.80 7.07 -1.64
C ASP A 217 21.92 6.32 -0.31
N LEU A 218 20.78 5.97 0.30
CA LEU A 218 20.71 5.11 1.49
C LEU A 218 21.22 3.68 1.21
N LEU A 219 20.92 3.13 0.02
CA LEU A 219 21.46 1.84 -0.40
C LEU A 219 22.98 1.90 -0.55
N LYS A 220 23.53 2.94 -1.19
CA LYS A 220 24.98 3.10 -1.32
C LYS A 220 25.68 3.22 0.04
N LEU A 221 25.05 3.89 1.01
CA LEU A 221 25.56 4.01 2.37
C LEU A 221 25.68 2.65 3.09
N THR A 222 24.91 1.67 2.66
CA THR A 222 24.75 0.36 3.32
C THR A 222 25.24 -0.80 2.44
N ASP A 223 26.29 -0.55 1.65
CA ASP A 223 26.92 -1.53 0.74
C ASP A 223 25.94 -2.15 -0.27
N ASN A 224 24.93 -1.39 -0.70
CA ASN A 224 23.80 -1.82 -1.53
C ASN A 224 22.96 -2.97 -0.93
N CYS A 225 22.99 -3.13 0.39
CA CYS A 225 22.19 -4.14 1.08
C CYS A 225 20.74 -3.67 1.25
N SER A 226 19.84 -4.14 0.39
CA SER A 226 18.40 -3.81 0.45
C SER A 226 17.74 -4.20 1.77
N ASP A 227 18.28 -5.20 2.48
CA ASP A 227 17.71 -5.66 3.75
C ASP A 227 17.90 -4.64 4.87
N VAL A 228 18.90 -3.75 4.80
CA VAL A 228 19.03 -2.65 5.76
C VAL A 228 17.90 -1.65 5.56
N LEU A 229 17.55 -1.33 4.31
CA LEU A 229 16.41 -0.47 3.98
C LEU A 229 15.07 -1.11 4.40
N ARG A 230 14.87 -2.40 4.11
CA ARG A 230 13.68 -3.15 4.55
C ARG A 230 13.56 -3.19 6.07
N ARG A 231 14.69 -3.37 6.76
CA ARG A 231 14.77 -3.36 8.21
C ARG A 231 14.38 -2.01 8.79
N TRP A 232 14.84 -0.90 8.20
CA TRP A 232 14.40 0.45 8.59
C TRP A 232 12.90 0.64 8.38
N ALA A 233 12.37 0.21 7.23
CA ALA A 233 10.93 0.31 6.94
C ALA A 233 10.10 -0.50 7.96
N ALA A 234 10.52 -1.73 8.27
CA ALA A 234 9.87 -2.55 9.30
C ALA A 234 9.97 -1.93 10.70
N ALA A 235 11.12 -1.33 11.05
CA ALA A 235 11.32 -0.66 12.33
C ALA A 235 10.50 0.63 12.47
N SER A 236 10.26 1.32 11.35
CA SER A 236 9.40 2.51 11.28
C SER A 236 7.93 2.17 11.51
N GLY A 237 7.51 0.95 11.14
CA GLY A 237 6.18 0.41 11.41
C GLY A 237 5.05 1.26 10.83
N LEU A 238 3.99 1.44 11.62
CA LEU A 238 2.84 2.30 11.28
C LEU A 238 2.88 3.65 12.01
N SER A 239 4.08 4.14 12.35
CA SER A 239 4.25 5.47 12.94
C SER A 239 3.74 6.56 11.98
N THR A 240 3.13 7.61 12.53
CA THR A 240 2.66 8.79 11.78
C THR A 240 3.80 9.55 11.12
N HIS A 241 5.00 9.47 11.70
CA HIS A 241 6.23 10.03 11.16
C HIS A 241 7.37 9.01 11.28
N SER A 242 8.08 8.80 10.19
CA SER A 242 9.25 7.92 10.11
C SER A 242 10.46 8.76 9.71
N SER A 243 11.37 9.02 10.66
CA SER A 243 12.60 9.76 10.37
C SER A 243 13.53 8.93 9.50
N VAL A 244 14.32 9.63 8.68
CA VAL A 244 15.42 9.05 7.93
C VAL A 244 16.67 9.88 8.18
N SER A 245 17.73 9.21 8.61
CA SER A 245 19.07 9.80 8.71
C SER A 245 20.15 8.80 8.36
N THR A 246 21.31 9.31 7.92
CA THR A 246 22.52 8.50 7.69
C THR A 246 22.90 7.69 8.95
N LYS A 247 22.81 8.31 10.13
CA LYS A 247 23.12 7.67 11.40
C LYS A 247 22.21 6.48 11.67
N GLU A 248 20.90 6.67 11.52
CA GLU A 248 19.89 5.63 11.72
C GLU A 248 20.10 4.44 10.77
N PHE A 249 20.46 4.70 9.51
CA PHE A 249 20.77 3.63 8.57
C PHE A 249 22.06 2.86 8.91
N ILE A 250 23.08 3.54 9.45
CA ILE A 250 24.29 2.88 9.97
C ILE A 250 23.94 2.01 11.20
N ASP A 251 23.06 2.47 12.07
CA ASP A 251 22.59 1.71 13.23
C ASP A 251 21.81 0.46 12.81
N HIS A 252 20.93 0.58 11.80
CA HIS A 252 20.24 -0.56 11.19
C HIS A 252 21.21 -1.53 10.50
N ALA A 253 22.23 -1.02 9.79
CA ALA A 253 23.26 -1.87 9.18
C ALA A 253 24.05 -2.65 10.23
N THR A 254 24.37 -2.01 11.36
CA THR A 254 25.05 -2.64 12.49
C THR A 254 24.20 -3.75 13.11
N SER A 255 22.91 -3.48 13.34
CA SER A 255 21.96 -4.46 13.89
C SER A 255 21.74 -5.64 12.94
N TYR A 256 21.62 -5.36 11.64
CA TYR A 256 21.57 -6.39 10.59
C TYR A 256 22.84 -7.25 10.59
N LYS A 257 24.03 -6.65 10.69
CA LYS A 257 25.31 -7.40 10.78
C LYS A 257 25.35 -8.30 12.01
N LYS A 258 24.83 -7.86 13.16
CA LYS A 258 24.71 -8.70 14.37
C LYS A 258 23.83 -9.93 14.13
N LEU A 259 22.64 -9.74 13.54
CA LEU A 259 21.74 -10.84 13.17
C LEU A 259 22.42 -11.82 12.19
N ARG A 260 23.06 -11.29 11.13
CA ARG A 260 23.79 -12.10 10.15
C ARG A 260 24.92 -12.90 10.80
N ASN A 261 25.66 -12.31 11.73
CA ASN A 261 26.74 -12.98 12.44
C ASN A 261 26.22 -14.09 13.37
N ALA A 262 25.06 -13.89 14.01
CA ALA A 262 24.40 -14.93 14.78
C ALA A 262 24.04 -16.13 13.89
N PHE A 263 23.43 -15.90 12.73
CA PHE A 263 23.16 -16.98 11.76
C PHE A 263 24.44 -17.65 11.25
N ARG A 264 25.48 -16.87 10.93
CA ARG A 264 26.78 -17.41 10.50
C ARG A 264 27.39 -18.32 11.58
N PHE A 265 27.32 -17.92 12.85
CA PHE A 265 27.78 -18.75 13.96
C PHE A 265 26.99 -20.05 14.03
N MET A 266 25.66 -19.99 14.01
CA MET A 266 24.82 -21.20 14.05
C MET A 266 25.09 -22.13 12.87
N LEU A 267 25.08 -21.61 11.63
CA LEU A 267 25.33 -22.41 10.43
C LEU A 267 26.74 -23.03 10.43
N GLY A 268 27.75 -22.31 10.89
CA GLY A 268 29.11 -22.85 11.00
C GLY A 268 29.23 -24.00 11.99
N ASN A 269 28.44 -24.00 13.07
CA ASN A 269 28.44 -25.06 14.09
C ASN A 269 27.44 -26.19 13.79
N LEU A 270 26.65 -26.09 12.71
CA LEU A 270 25.68 -27.10 12.30
C LEU A 270 26.09 -27.80 10.99
N HIS A 271 27.32 -27.59 10.52
CA HIS A 271 27.78 -28.06 9.20
C HIS A 271 27.82 -29.59 9.07
N ASP A 272 27.96 -30.30 10.19
CA ASP A 272 28.00 -31.76 10.33
C ASP A 272 26.74 -32.32 11.03
N PHE A 273 25.78 -31.46 11.38
CA PHE A 273 24.55 -31.85 12.06
C PHE A 273 23.48 -32.29 11.05
N THR A 274 22.91 -33.49 11.25
CA THR A 274 21.81 -34.01 10.42
C THR A 274 20.50 -34.06 11.24
N PRO A 275 19.53 -33.15 11.00
CA PRO A 275 18.30 -33.06 11.79
C PRO A 275 17.48 -34.36 11.81
N ASP A 276 17.33 -35.03 10.67
CA ASP A 276 16.49 -36.24 10.55
C ASP A 276 16.99 -37.40 11.43
N ALA A 277 18.31 -37.51 11.61
CA ALA A 277 18.90 -38.50 12.50
C ALA A 277 18.66 -38.18 13.98
N ALA A 278 18.71 -36.89 14.34
CA ALA A 278 18.56 -36.42 15.72
C ALA A 278 17.09 -36.35 16.20
N PHE A 279 16.15 -36.16 15.27
CA PHE A 279 14.74 -35.93 15.56
C PHE A 279 13.79 -36.94 14.90
N SER A 280 14.29 -38.12 14.53
CA SER A 280 13.51 -39.17 13.89
C SER A 280 12.21 -39.46 14.65
N GLY A 281 11.07 -39.45 13.94
CA GLY A 281 9.75 -39.67 14.52
C GLY A 281 9.10 -38.46 15.21
N THR A 282 9.73 -37.28 15.17
CA THR A 282 9.18 -36.03 15.73
C THR A 282 8.58 -35.17 14.62
N THR A 283 7.36 -34.66 14.78
CA THR A 283 6.74 -33.75 13.81
C THR A 283 7.14 -32.29 14.04
N ALA A 284 6.91 -31.43 13.05
CA ALA A 284 7.12 -29.98 13.19
C ALA A 284 6.27 -29.37 14.33
N ASP A 285 5.04 -29.88 14.53
CA ASP A 285 4.16 -29.46 15.62
C ASP A 285 4.69 -29.90 16.98
N ASP A 286 5.25 -31.10 17.08
CA ASP A 286 5.91 -31.58 18.31
C ASP A 286 7.09 -30.68 18.68
N LEU A 287 7.91 -30.29 17.69
CA LEU A 287 9.02 -29.36 17.88
C LEU A 287 8.54 -27.95 18.26
N PHE A 288 7.45 -27.46 17.67
CA PHE A 288 6.90 -26.14 18.01
C PHE A 288 6.30 -26.09 19.42
N HIS A 289 5.55 -27.13 19.84
CA HIS A 289 5.06 -27.23 21.21
C HIS A 289 6.19 -27.41 22.22
N PHE A 290 7.25 -28.14 21.85
CA PHE A 290 8.48 -28.26 22.63
C PHE A 290 9.16 -26.89 22.84
N LEU A 291 9.28 -26.06 21.79
CA LEU A 291 9.84 -24.71 21.86
C LEU A 291 9.08 -23.78 22.82
N LEU A 292 7.80 -24.03 23.10
CA LEU A 292 6.98 -23.22 23.99
C LEU A 292 7.01 -23.66 25.47
N GLY A 293 7.81 -24.67 25.81
CA GLY A 293 7.78 -25.29 27.15
C GLY A 293 6.44 -25.97 27.47
N ARG A 294 5.58 -26.18 26.47
CA ARG A 294 4.25 -26.80 26.59
C ARG A 294 4.34 -28.29 26.26
N LEU A 295 5.25 -29.00 26.92
CA LEU A 295 5.50 -30.42 26.67
C LEU A 295 4.22 -31.25 26.86
N ARG A 296 3.79 -31.96 25.81
CA ARG A 296 2.86 -33.10 25.91
C ARG A 296 3.61 -34.44 25.94
N THR A 297 4.88 -34.47 25.55
CA THR A 297 5.74 -35.67 25.44
C THR A 297 7.18 -35.38 25.88
N LYS A 298 7.97 -36.42 26.19
CA LYS A 298 9.41 -36.28 26.47
C LYS A 298 10.14 -35.84 25.20
N PRO A 299 11.10 -34.90 25.27
CA PRO A 299 11.86 -34.50 24.10
C PRO A 299 12.66 -35.68 23.52
N PRO A 300 12.81 -35.74 22.19
CA PRO A 300 13.56 -36.80 21.51
C PRO A 300 15.05 -36.79 21.87
N VAL A 301 15.56 -35.66 22.37
CA VAL A 301 16.96 -35.45 22.76
C VAL A 301 17.03 -34.92 24.19
N ASN A 302 18.01 -35.38 24.97
CA ASN A 302 18.24 -34.88 26.33
C ASN A 302 18.93 -33.50 26.29
N PHE A 303 18.12 -32.45 26.22
CA PHE A 303 18.59 -31.07 26.24
C PHE A 303 19.05 -30.66 27.63
N CYS A 304 20.19 -29.97 27.73
CA CYS A 304 20.57 -29.40 29.02
C CYS A 304 19.70 -28.19 29.37
N VAL A 305 19.81 -27.69 30.60
CA VAL A 305 19.03 -26.53 31.08
C VAL A 305 19.23 -25.31 30.17
N LEU A 306 20.46 -25.09 29.72
CA LEU A 306 20.80 -23.97 28.87
C LEU A 306 20.21 -24.10 27.45
N ASP A 307 20.22 -25.31 26.89
CA ASP A 307 19.60 -25.60 25.59
C ASP A 307 18.09 -25.38 25.67
N THR A 308 17.45 -25.90 26.73
CA THR A 308 16.02 -25.71 27.00
C THR A 308 15.65 -24.24 27.16
N TRP A 309 16.47 -23.47 27.88
CA TRP A 309 16.28 -22.03 28.04
C TRP A 309 16.30 -21.29 26.69
N ALA A 310 17.29 -21.57 25.83
CA ALA A 310 17.39 -20.94 24.51
C ALA A 310 16.18 -21.27 23.63
N LEU A 311 15.74 -22.54 23.65
CA LEU A 311 14.58 -23.03 22.93
C LEU A 311 13.29 -22.33 23.38
N CYS A 312 13.08 -22.19 24.70
CA CYS A 312 11.95 -21.45 25.27
C CYS A 312 11.94 -19.97 24.83
N LEU A 313 13.11 -19.32 24.75
CA LEU A 313 13.18 -17.94 24.27
C LEU A 313 12.78 -17.81 22.80
N VAL A 314 13.28 -18.70 21.94
CA VAL A 314 12.93 -18.71 20.52
C VAL A 314 11.45 -19.02 20.33
N GLY A 315 10.92 -20.03 21.03
CA GLY A 315 9.50 -20.37 20.96
C GLY A 315 8.61 -19.22 21.41
N THR A 316 8.90 -18.59 22.55
CA THR A 316 8.11 -17.44 23.04
C THR A 316 8.11 -16.28 22.04
N PHE A 317 9.28 -16.00 21.43
CA PHE A 317 9.37 -15.01 20.36
C PHE A 317 8.50 -15.39 19.16
N MET A 318 8.61 -16.62 18.67
CA MET A 318 7.81 -17.10 17.52
C MET A 318 6.31 -17.04 17.79
N ASP A 319 5.86 -17.47 18.97
CA ASP A 319 4.45 -17.40 19.38
C ASP A 319 3.95 -15.96 19.40
N SER A 320 4.72 -15.04 20.00
CA SER A 320 4.38 -13.62 20.04
C SER A 320 4.32 -13.01 18.63
N VAL A 321 5.26 -13.36 17.75
CA VAL A 321 5.28 -12.88 16.37
C VAL A 321 4.08 -13.39 15.58
N LEU A 322 3.83 -14.69 15.59
CA LEU A 322 2.80 -15.32 14.76
C LEU A 322 1.38 -15.03 15.25
N ASN A 323 1.17 -14.98 16.56
CA ASN A 323 -0.17 -14.83 17.13
C ASN A 323 -0.54 -13.39 17.50
N SER A 324 0.45 -12.51 17.74
CA SER A 324 0.19 -11.14 18.21
C SER A 324 0.75 -10.04 17.31
N TYR A 325 2.02 -10.11 16.90
CA TYR A 325 2.65 -8.95 16.25
C TYR A 325 2.39 -8.91 14.75
N PHE A 326 2.65 -9.99 14.03
CA PHE A 326 2.51 -10.03 12.56
C PHE A 326 1.06 -9.84 12.11
N PRO A 327 0.03 -10.51 12.69
CA PRO A 327 -1.35 -10.29 12.28
C PRO A 327 -1.88 -8.86 12.53
N ASN A 328 -1.20 -8.10 13.40
CA ASN A 328 -1.55 -6.72 13.74
C ASN A 328 -0.57 -5.70 13.14
N PHE A 329 0.26 -6.10 12.17
CA PHE A 329 1.21 -5.24 11.46
C PHE A 329 2.23 -4.52 12.38
N LYS A 330 2.53 -5.10 13.55
CA LYS A 330 3.49 -4.56 14.53
C LYS A 330 4.93 -4.92 14.20
N PHE A 331 5.37 -4.57 12.99
CA PHE A 331 6.71 -4.93 12.49
C PHE A 331 7.83 -4.30 13.33
N GLU A 332 7.60 -3.10 13.85
CA GLU A 332 8.54 -2.41 14.72
C GLU A 332 8.81 -3.20 16.00
N THR A 333 7.74 -3.79 16.56
CA THR A 333 7.82 -4.66 17.74
C THR A 333 8.58 -5.95 17.42
N ILE A 334 8.31 -6.58 16.27
CA ILE A 334 9.02 -7.79 15.82
C ILE A 334 10.53 -7.52 15.71
N ILE A 335 10.89 -6.39 15.10
CA ILE A 335 12.29 -5.99 14.91
C ILE A 335 12.98 -5.74 16.24
N ALA A 336 12.33 -5.03 17.17
CA ALA A 336 12.88 -4.75 18.49
C ALA A 336 13.07 -6.04 19.33
N GLU A 337 12.09 -6.94 19.31
CA GLU A 337 12.18 -8.22 20.02
C GLU A 337 13.22 -9.15 19.40
N LEU A 338 13.37 -9.15 18.07
CA LEU A 338 14.42 -9.90 17.38
C LEU A 338 15.82 -9.46 17.83
N ASP A 339 16.07 -8.15 17.91
CA ASP A 339 17.37 -7.63 18.38
C ASP A 339 17.66 -8.05 19.82
N ARG A 340 16.66 -8.01 20.69
CA ARG A 340 16.77 -8.47 22.09
C ARG A 340 17.06 -9.97 22.14
N LEU A 341 16.35 -10.77 21.35
CA LEU A 341 16.56 -12.22 21.27
C LEU A 341 17.98 -12.55 20.82
N VAL A 342 18.44 -11.98 19.72
CA VAL A 342 19.79 -12.19 19.18
C VAL A 342 20.86 -11.78 20.20
N SER A 343 20.67 -10.63 20.86
CA SER A 343 21.62 -10.15 21.86
C SER A 343 21.71 -11.10 23.07
N ARG A 344 20.57 -11.60 23.56
CA ARG A 344 20.52 -12.57 24.68
C ARG A 344 21.12 -13.92 24.31
N LEU A 345 20.78 -14.46 23.13
CA LEU A 345 21.36 -15.72 22.65
C LEU A 345 22.87 -15.60 22.46
N SER A 346 23.35 -14.49 21.88
CA SER A 346 24.77 -14.26 21.69
C SER A 346 25.54 -14.15 23.01
N ALA A 347 25.04 -13.33 23.94
CA ALA A 347 25.71 -13.06 25.21
C ALA A 347 25.78 -14.30 26.12
N THR A 348 24.74 -15.13 26.13
CA THR A 348 24.61 -16.26 27.06
C THR A 348 24.79 -17.59 26.35
N TYR A 349 23.93 -17.93 25.39
CA TYR A 349 23.91 -19.27 24.78
C TYR A 349 25.17 -19.52 23.95
N PHE A 350 25.42 -18.71 22.92
CA PHE A 350 26.53 -18.92 21.99
C PHE A 350 27.88 -18.85 22.68
N ASN A 351 28.06 -17.95 23.65
CA ASN A 351 29.30 -17.89 24.42
C ASN A 351 29.53 -19.15 25.26
N SER A 352 28.47 -19.71 25.88
CA SER A 352 28.61 -20.88 26.75
C SER A 352 28.76 -22.19 25.97
N VAL A 353 28.18 -22.30 24.77
CA VAL A 353 28.27 -23.53 23.98
C VAL A 353 29.54 -23.63 23.13
N LYS A 354 30.33 -22.56 23.00
CA LYS A 354 31.61 -22.58 22.25
C LYS A 354 32.51 -23.73 22.69
N ASP A 355 32.67 -23.91 24.00
CA ASP A 355 33.52 -24.97 24.54
C ASP A 355 32.94 -26.36 24.21
N ARG A 356 31.62 -26.53 24.22
CA ARG A 356 30.97 -27.80 23.84
C ARG A 356 31.09 -28.10 22.34
N CYS A 357 30.96 -27.09 21.49
CA CYS A 357 31.04 -27.26 20.04
C CYS A 357 32.47 -27.54 19.55
N ILE A 358 33.48 -27.07 20.29
CA ILE A 358 34.90 -27.26 19.93
C ILE A 358 35.47 -28.54 20.57
N SER A 359 35.03 -28.93 21.77
CA SER A 359 35.62 -30.03 22.54
C SER A 359 35.03 -31.42 22.27
N ASN A 360 33.98 -31.51 21.45
CA ASN A 360 33.36 -32.77 21.03
C ASN A 360 33.82 -33.25 19.62
N ILE A 361 34.87 -32.63 19.09
CA ILE A 361 35.73 -33.16 18.02
C ILE A 361 36.90 -33.87 18.71
#